data_AF-Q5TNR8-F1
#
_entry.id   AF-Q5TNR8-F1
#
_cell.length_a   1.000
_cell.length_b   1.000
_cell.length_c   1.000
_cell.angle_alpha   90.00
_cell.angle_beta   90.00
_cell.angle_gamma   90.00
#
_symmetry.space_group_name_H-M   'P 1'
#
loop_
_entity.id
_entity.type
_entity.pdbx_description
1 polymer ?
#
loop_
_entity_poly.entity_id
_entity_poly.type
_entity_poly.pdbx_seq_one_letter_code
_entity_poly.pdbx_strand_id
1 'polypeptide(L)'
;MQVFGGRFIFNSMDNKPRSNFDSFVQSLLTVFQILTGEDWNAVMYDGIQAYGGVASFGILASIYFIILFICGNYILLNVFLAIAVDNLADAESLTAVEKEDGPDTELDNLTEKSENDLGGRDNEDEEDLNGADEIEGLNDDDENFYKNDEPRRVYDNVIKRVSQVFQYVFKETVKEVSKSEDTLPPKLLPRRLSHIGLKVKKHREPPKNALFILSNTNRFRQFCHWLCNHTVFGNIILLCIMLSSVMLAAEDPLNANSERNQILNKFDFFFTAVFAIELILKVIAYGFILHKGAFCRSAFNLLDLLVVSVSLVSMFSGTISVVKILRVLRVLRPLRAINRAKGLKHVVQCVIVAVKTIGNIVLVTFLLQFMFAVIGVQLFK
;
A
#
# COMPACT_ATOMS: atom_id res chain seq x y z
N MET A 1 29.21 6.77 36.62
CA MET A 1 29.78 7.67 37.64
C MET A 1 31.01 7.09 38.33
N GLN A 2 30.90 6.05 39.15
CA GLN A 2 32.07 5.55 39.91
C GLN A 2 33.22 5.09 39.00
N VAL A 3 32.90 4.51 37.84
CA VAL A 3 33.91 4.00 36.89
C VAL A 3 34.53 5.11 36.02
N PHE A 4 33.78 6.16 35.65
CA PHE A 4 34.21 7.13 34.61
C PHE A 4 34.19 8.60 35.08
N GLY A 5 33.71 8.89 36.29
CA GLY A 5 33.56 10.24 36.80
C GLY A 5 34.89 10.93 36.98
N GLY A 6 35.03 12.14 36.44
CA GLY A 6 36.28 12.90 36.44
C GLY A 6 37.36 12.36 35.52
N ARG A 7 37.13 11.26 34.78
CA ARG A 7 38.17 10.61 33.95
C ARG A 7 38.15 11.04 32.48
N PHE A 8 37.08 11.68 32.02
CA PHE A 8 36.97 12.17 30.63
C PHE A 8 37.70 13.52 30.48
N ILE A 9 39.01 13.51 30.76
CA ILE A 9 39.90 14.67 30.65
C ILE A 9 41.10 14.21 29.84
N PHE A 10 41.07 14.42 28.53
CA PHE A 10 42.07 13.87 27.60
C PHE A 10 43.21 14.85 27.30
N ASN A 11 42.88 16.13 27.15
CA ASN A 11 43.85 17.22 26.97
C ASN A 11 43.40 18.42 27.80
N SER A 12 44.35 19.13 28.43
CA SER A 12 44.05 20.34 29.21
C SER A 12 43.57 21.52 28.35
N MET A 13 43.73 21.44 27.03
CA MET A 13 43.34 22.45 26.05
C MET A 13 42.03 22.13 25.32
N ASP A 14 41.56 20.88 25.38
CA ASP A 14 40.31 20.49 24.73
C ASP A 14 39.12 20.69 25.67
N ASN A 15 38.00 21.10 25.09
CA ASN A 15 36.74 21.16 25.82
C ASN A 15 36.33 19.75 26.24
N LYS A 16 35.84 19.65 27.47
CA LYS A 16 35.34 18.38 28.01
C LYS A 16 34.21 17.83 27.13
N PRO A 17 34.18 16.51 26.86
CA PRO A 17 33.05 15.89 26.16
C PRO A 17 31.73 16.20 26.86
N ARG A 18 30.70 16.56 26.07
CA ARG A 18 29.37 16.86 26.60
C ARG A 18 28.76 15.64 27.29
N SER A 19 28.93 14.46 26.69
CA SER A 19 28.48 13.18 27.23
C SER A 19 29.56 12.61 28.16
N ASN A 20 29.40 12.83 29.47
CA ASN A 20 30.36 12.42 30.49
C ASN A 20 29.66 11.90 31.75
N PHE A 21 30.46 11.44 32.72
CA PHE A 21 29.95 10.77 33.93
C PHE A 21 30.28 11.51 35.24
N ASP A 22 30.50 12.82 35.21
CA ASP A 22 30.94 13.57 36.41
C ASP A 22 29.80 13.86 37.38
N SER A 23 28.66 14.29 36.85
CA SER A 23 27.47 14.61 37.63
C SER A 23 26.38 13.56 37.40
N PHE A 24 25.48 13.43 38.36
CA PHE A 24 24.41 12.44 38.28
C PHE A 24 23.50 12.68 37.07
N VAL A 25 23.07 13.92 36.86
CA VAL A 25 22.19 14.30 35.74
C VAL A 25 22.91 14.07 34.40
N GLN A 26 24.18 14.47 34.26
CA GLN A 26 24.91 14.26 33.01
C GLN A 26 25.16 12.77 32.73
N SER A 27 25.43 11.98 33.78
CA SER A 27 25.55 10.52 33.66
C SER A 27 24.25 9.89 33.23
N LEU A 28 23.11 10.33 33.78
CA LEU A 28 21.79 9.86 33.42
C LEU A 28 21.49 10.15 31.94
N LEU A 29 21.77 11.38 31.48
CA LEU A 29 21.61 11.75 30.07
C LEU A 29 22.53 10.94 29.16
N THR A 30 23.77 10.70 29.57
CA THR A 30 24.74 9.90 28.81
C THR A 30 24.30 8.43 28.72
N VAL A 31 23.79 7.85 29.82
CA VAL A 31 23.19 6.50 29.78
C VAL A 31 21.95 6.48 28.89
N PHE A 32 21.08 7.48 28.99
CA PHE A 32 19.91 7.60 28.12
C PHE A 32 20.31 7.65 26.64
N GLN A 33 21.30 8.46 26.27
CA GLN A 33 21.86 8.51 24.92
C GLN A 33 22.39 7.14 24.46
N ILE A 34 23.06 6.39 25.33
CA ILE A 34 23.52 5.03 25.00
C ILE A 34 22.34 4.09 24.75
N LEU A 35 21.27 4.21 25.56
CA LEU A 35 20.04 3.42 25.42
C LEU A 35 19.20 3.81 24.19
N THR A 36 19.29 5.05 23.68
CA THR A 36 18.67 5.39 22.39
C THR A 36 19.46 4.84 21.20
N GLY A 37 20.70 4.38 21.43
CA GLY A 37 21.62 3.92 20.40
C GLY A 37 22.24 5.04 19.57
N GLU A 38 22.10 6.30 20.01
CA GLU A 38 22.68 7.45 19.34
C GLU A 38 24.11 7.68 19.82
N ASP A 39 25.09 7.56 18.91
CA ASP A 39 26.50 7.90 19.16
C ASP A 39 27.11 7.23 20.42
N TRP A 40 26.59 6.05 20.79
CA TRP A 40 27.02 5.29 21.97
C TRP A 40 28.47 4.80 21.84
N ASN A 41 28.93 4.60 20.61
CA ASN A 41 30.30 4.20 20.31
C ASN A 41 31.29 5.33 20.59
N ALA A 42 30.94 6.60 20.36
CA ALA A 42 31.78 7.74 20.72
C ALA A 42 31.99 7.81 22.24
N VAL A 43 30.93 7.66 23.03
CA VAL A 43 31.02 7.62 24.50
C VAL A 43 31.87 6.42 24.96
N MET A 44 31.78 5.29 24.27
CA MET A 44 32.63 4.12 24.53
C MET A 44 34.10 4.40 24.21
N TYR A 45 34.40 5.08 23.10
CA TYR A 45 35.78 5.44 22.74
C TYR A 45 36.40 6.37 23.78
N ASP A 46 35.65 7.37 24.25
CA ASP A 46 36.06 8.22 25.37
C ASP A 46 36.29 7.41 26.65
N GLY A 47 35.43 6.42 26.91
CA GLY A 47 35.57 5.47 28.01
C GLY A 47 36.85 4.62 27.96
N ILE A 48 37.24 4.15 26.78
CA ILE A 48 38.47 3.39 26.56
C ILE A 48 39.69 4.32 26.72
N GLN A 49 39.62 5.51 26.13
CA GLN A 49 40.69 6.50 26.20
C GLN A 49 40.95 6.94 27.65
N ALA A 50 39.92 7.04 28.48
CA ALA A 50 40.00 7.42 29.89
C ALA A 50 40.83 6.45 30.75
N TYR A 51 41.12 5.25 30.24
CA TYR A 51 41.91 4.22 30.90
C TYR A 51 43.23 3.91 30.15
N GLY A 52 43.69 4.83 29.29
CA GLY A 52 44.96 4.71 28.58
C GLY A 52 44.84 4.12 27.16
N GLY A 53 43.63 4.06 26.61
CA GLY A 53 43.39 3.65 25.23
C GLY A 53 43.29 2.14 25.04
N VAL A 54 43.34 1.71 23.77
CA VAL A 54 43.12 0.30 23.38
C VAL A 54 44.29 -0.61 23.76
N ALA A 55 45.50 -0.06 23.86
CA ALA A 55 46.71 -0.81 24.20
C ALA A 55 46.83 -1.14 25.70
N SER A 56 45.99 -0.53 26.55
CA SER A 56 45.99 -0.72 28.00
C SER A 56 44.75 -1.51 28.45
N PHE A 57 44.54 -1.58 29.77
CA PHE A 57 43.30 -2.11 30.37
C PHE A 57 42.03 -1.31 29.99
N GLY A 58 42.16 -0.19 29.28
CA GLY A 58 41.01 0.61 28.83
C GLY A 58 40.07 -0.13 27.89
N ILE A 59 40.55 -1.15 27.18
CA ILE A 59 39.68 -2.00 26.36
C ILE A 59 38.59 -2.70 27.20
N LEU A 60 38.84 -2.96 28.49
CA LEU A 60 37.85 -3.57 29.38
C LEU A 60 36.65 -2.63 29.64
N ALA A 61 36.83 -1.32 29.50
CA ALA A 61 35.73 -0.36 29.58
C ALA A 61 34.68 -0.59 28.47
N SER A 62 35.08 -1.11 27.31
CA SER A 62 34.14 -1.43 26.22
C SER A 62 33.08 -2.45 26.64
N ILE A 63 33.42 -3.39 27.53
CA ILE A 63 32.49 -4.41 28.02
C ILE A 63 31.32 -3.77 28.75
N TYR A 64 31.56 -2.73 29.55
CA TYR A 64 30.49 -2.01 30.24
C TYR A 64 29.48 -1.43 29.24
N PHE A 65 29.95 -0.74 28.20
CA PHE A 65 29.07 -0.11 27.20
C PHE A 65 28.34 -1.15 26.35
N ILE A 66 29.00 -2.25 25.98
CA ILE A 66 28.37 -3.35 25.23
C ILE A 66 27.27 -4.01 26.06
N ILE A 67 27.54 -4.33 27.33
CA ILE A 67 26.53 -4.92 28.22
C ILE A 67 25.38 -3.95 28.44
N LEU A 68 25.68 -2.67 28.71
CA LEU A 68 24.65 -1.65 28.90
C LEU A 68 23.76 -1.51 27.65
N PHE A 69 24.35 -1.48 26.46
CA PHE A 69 23.62 -1.37 25.21
C PHE A 69 22.74 -2.61 24.95
N ILE A 70 23.31 -3.82 25.06
CA ILE A 70 22.58 -5.06 24.79
C ILE A 70 21.48 -5.28 25.84
N CYS A 71 21.83 -5.30 27.12
CA CYS A 71 20.87 -5.56 28.19
C CYS A 71 19.84 -4.43 28.31
N GLY A 72 20.28 -3.18 28.17
CA GLY A 72 19.41 -2.02 28.25
C GLY A 72 18.37 -1.99 27.13
N ASN A 73 18.79 -2.19 25.88
CA ASN A 73 17.87 -2.23 24.75
C ASN A 73 16.99 -3.48 24.77
N TYR A 74 17.49 -4.62 25.24
CA TYR A 74 16.66 -5.80 25.44
C TYR A 74 15.53 -5.55 26.44
N ILE A 75 15.84 -4.93 27.59
CA ILE A 75 14.83 -4.58 28.59
C ILE A 75 13.85 -3.55 28.02
N LEU A 76 14.34 -2.46 27.40
CA LEU A 76 13.48 -1.43 26.82
C LEU A 76 12.56 -1.97 25.74
N LEU A 77 13.09 -2.79 24.82
CA LEU A 77 12.31 -3.39 23.74
C LEU A 77 11.23 -4.33 24.29
N ASN A 78 11.57 -5.17 25.28
CA ASN A 78 10.59 -6.10 25.86
C ASN A 78 9.52 -5.38 26.67
N VAL A 79 9.88 -4.35 27.43
CA VAL A 79 8.89 -3.53 28.16
C VAL A 79 7.99 -2.78 27.17
N PHE A 80 8.56 -2.17 26.14
CA PHE A 80 7.78 -1.47 25.12
C PHE A 80 6.86 -2.43 24.34
N LEU A 81 7.38 -3.59 23.90
CA LEU A 81 6.61 -4.59 23.18
C LEU A 81 5.45 -5.11 24.04
N ALA A 82 5.70 -5.46 25.30
CA ALA A 82 4.66 -5.93 26.21
C ALA A 82 3.53 -4.89 26.33
N ILE A 83 3.88 -3.63 26.64
CA ILE A 83 2.91 -2.55 26.77
C ILE A 83 2.16 -2.31 25.45
N ALA A 84 2.85 -2.31 24.31
CA ALA A 84 2.23 -2.04 23.02
C ALA A 84 1.29 -3.17 22.57
N VAL A 85 1.71 -4.43 22.75
CA VAL A 85 0.90 -5.61 22.39
C VAL A 85 -0.33 -5.70 23.26
N ASP A 86 -0.18 -5.53 24.58
CA ASP A 86 -1.30 -5.61 25.52
C ASP A 86 -2.33 -4.51 25.23
N ASN A 87 -1.88 -3.25 25.08
CA ASN A 87 -2.78 -2.14 24.78
C ASN A 87 -3.44 -2.25 23.40
N LEU A 88 -2.73 -2.77 22.39
CA LEU A 88 -3.29 -2.94 21.06
C LEU A 88 -4.30 -4.08 21.03
N ALA A 89 -4.04 -5.19 21.71
CA ALA A 89 -4.96 -6.31 21.85
C ALA A 89 -6.25 -5.89 22.57
N ASP A 90 -6.12 -5.13 23.66
CA ASP A 90 -7.27 -4.59 24.39
C ASP A 90 -8.11 -3.66 23.50
N ALA A 91 -7.46 -2.74 22.76
CA ALA A 91 -8.16 -1.85 21.82
C ALA A 91 -8.87 -2.61 20.68
N GLU A 92 -8.26 -3.66 20.13
CA GLU A 92 -8.88 -4.50 19.11
C GLU A 92 -10.10 -5.26 19.65
N SER A 93 -10.06 -5.72 20.90
CA SER A 93 -11.19 -6.40 21.53
C SER A 93 -12.38 -5.46 21.79
N LEU A 94 -12.13 -4.24 22.29
CA LEU A 94 -13.16 -3.24 22.54
C LEU A 94 -13.87 -2.81 21.25
N THR A 95 -13.09 -2.57 20.19
CA THR A 95 -13.64 -2.21 18.87
C THR A 95 -14.40 -3.36 18.20
N ALA A 96 -14.16 -4.61 18.59
CA ALA A 96 -14.96 -5.74 18.14
C ALA A 96 -16.33 -5.78 18.83
N VAL A 97 -16.38 -5.53 20.15
CA VAL A 97 -17.63 -5.46 20.92
C VAL A 97 -18.52 -4.32 20.43
N GLU A 98 -17.97 -3.13 20.22
CA GLU A 98 -18.72 -1.97 19.68
C GLU A 98 -19.31 -2.23 18.29
N LYS A 99 -18.70 -3.10 17.48
CA LYS A 99 -19.24 -3.50 16.18
C LYS A 99 -20.36 -4.52 16.31
N GLU A 100 -20.29 -5.41 17.28
CA GLU A 100 -21.38 -6.37 17.56
C GLU A 100 -22.62 -5.65 18.09
N ASP A 101 -22.44 -4.62 18.94
CA ASP A 101 -23.53 -3.81 19.52
C ASP A 101 -23.96 -2.60 18.63
N GLY A 102 -23.37 -2.46 17.43
CA GLY A 102 -23.58 -1.32 16.55
C GLY A 102 -24.89 -1.38 15.74
N PRO A 103 -25.36 -0.23 15.21
CA PRO A 103 -26.61 -0.12 14.44
C PRO A 103 -26.61 -0.95 13.15
N ASP A 104 -25.44 -1.33 12.63
CA ASP A 104 -25.31 -2.23 11.47
C ASP A 104 -25.79 -3.65 11.80
N THR A 105 -25.58 -4.14 13.04
CA THR A 105 -26.05 -5.46 13.50
C THR A 105 -27.55 -5.43 13.82
N GLU A 106 -28.07 -4.33 14.40
CA GLU A 106 -29.51 -4.13 14.56
C GLU A 106 -30.23 -4.08 13.22
N LEU A 107 -29.67 -3.40 12.21
CA LEU A 107 -30.25 -3.31 10.88
C LEU A 107 -30.26 -4.68 10.18
N ASP A 108 -29.17 -5.44 10.24
CA ASP A 108 -29.10 -6.79 9.68
C ASP A 108 -30.12 -7.73 10.36
N ASN A 109 -30.25 -7.67 11.70
CA ASN A 109 -31.25 -8.42 12.46
C ASN A 109 -32.70 -8.00 12.13
N LEU A 110 -32.96 -6.73 11.86
CA LEU A 110 -34.27 -6.21 11.43
C LEU A 110 -34.62 -6.65 10.00
N THR A 111 -33.65 -6.68 9.08
CA THR A 111 -33.86 -7.19 7.71
C THR A 111 -34.07 -8.70 7.68
N GLU A 112 -33.33 -9.50 8.45
CA GLU A 112 -33.57 -10.96 8.54
C GLU A 112 -34.96 -11.27 9.13
N LYS A 113 -35.40 -10.49 10.11
CA LYS A 113 -36.75 -10.64 10.69
C LYS A 113 -37.83 -10.26 9.68
N SER A 114 -37.60 -9.21 8.88
CA SER A 114 -38.49 -8.79 7.79
C SER A 114 -38.56 -9.80 6.64
N GLU A 115 -37.46 -10.46 6.27
CA GLU A 115 -37.45 -11.46 5.20
C GLU A 115 -38.16 -12.76 5.63
N ASN A 116 -38.04 -13.15 6.91
CA ASN A 116 -38.73 -14.32 7.45
C ASN A 116 -40.24 -14.12 7.61
N ASP A 117 -40.71 -12.90 7.91
CA ASP A 117 -42.15 -12.59 8.02
C ASP A 117 -42.85 -12.46 6.64
N LEU A 118 -42.10 -12.21 5.55
CA LEU A 118 -42.64 -12.13 4.18
C LEU A 118 -42.63 -13.47 3.44
N GLY A 119 -41.85 -14.46 3.87
CA GLY A 119 -41.77 -15.79 3.24
C GLY A 119 -42.83 -16.80 3.71
N GLY A 120 -43.73 -16.39 4.59
CA GLY A 120 -44.69 -17.28 5.28
C GLY A 120 -46.13 -17.27 4.72
N ARG A 121 -46.39 -16.62 3.58
CA ARG A 121 -47.72 -16.58 2.98
C ARG A 121 -47.60 -16.90 1.49
N ASP A 122 -48.51 -17.76 1.03
CA ASP A 122 -48.75 -18.15 -0.36
C ASP A 122 -48.01 -19.42 -0.79
N ASN A 123 -48.60 -20.57 -0.44
CA ASN A 123 -48.47 -21.84 -1.18
C ASN A 123 -49.69 -22.73 -0.89
N GLU A 124 -50.90 -22.24 -1.12
CA GLU A 124 -52.03 -23.13 -1.41
C GLU A 124 -52.85 -22.48 -2.54
N ASP A 125 -53.13 -23.29 -3.56
CA ASP A 125 -54.08 -23.10 -4.66
C ASP A 125 -53.64 -22.29 -5.88
N GLU A 126 -53.02 -22.96 -6.87
CA GLU A 126 -53.32 -22.68 -8.29
C GLU A 126 -53.35 -24.00 -9.09
N GLU A 127 -54.57 -24.45 -9.38
CA GLU A 127 -54.91 -25.43 -10.41
C GLU A 127 -54.81 -24.81 -11.82
N ASP A 128 -54.60 -25.69 -12.80
CA ASP A 128 -54.56 -25.48 -14.26
C ASP A 128 -55.43 -24.34 -14.83
N LEU A 129 -54.91 -23.65 -15.87
CA LEU A 129 -55.63 -23.49 -17.16
C LEU A 129 -54.75 -22.82 -18.25
N ASN A 130 -54.73 -23.47 -19.41
CA ASN A 130 -54.24 -22.95 -20.69
C ASN A 130 -55.19 -21.87 -21.24
N GLY A 131 -54.66 -20.88 -21.98
CA GLY A 131 -55.46 -20.00 -22.83
C GLY A 131 -54.62 -18.94 -23.53
N ALA A 132 -54.57 -18.99 -24.86
CA ALA A 132 -54.11 -17.91 -25.72
C ALA A 132 -55.12 -16.75 -25.71
N ASP A 133 -54.65 -15.51 -25.93
CA ASP A 133 -55.23 -14.58 -26.92
C ASP A 133 -54.42 -13.27 -26.97
N GLU A 134 -54.28 -12.77 -28.20
CA GLU A 134 -53.80 -11.42 -28.55
C GLU A 134 -54.82 -10.35 -28.14
N ILE A 135 -54.38 -9.12 -27.87
CA ILE A 135 -55.05 -7.87 -28.30
C ILE A 135 -54.07 -6.69 -28.19
N GLU A 136 -54.11 -5.87 -29.24
CA GLU A 136 -53.38 -4.63 -29.48
C GLU A 136 -53.83 -3.44 -28.60
N GLY A 137 -52.88 -2.51 -28.38
CA GLY A 137 -53.09 -1.07 -28.55
C GLY A 137 -53.63 -0.25 -27.37
N LEU A 138 -52.80 0.68 -26.87
CA LEU A 138 -53.18 2.08 -26.62
C LEU A 138 -51.93 2.92 -26.29
N ASN A 139 -51.86 4.07 -26.96
CA ASN A 139 -50.82 5.08 -26.83
C ASN A 139 -51.11 6.10 -25.72
N ASP A 140 -50.03 6.84 -25.40
CA ASP A 140 -49.94 8.23 -24.97
C ASP A 140 -50.10 8.62 -23.48
N ASP A 141 -49.00 9.25 -23.05
CA ASP A 141 -48.87 10.36 -22.10
C ASP A 141 -49.08 10.11 -20.61
N ASP A 142 -47.95 9.91 -19.89
CA ASP A 142 -47.66 10.78 -18.74
C ASP A 142 -46.15 10.95 -18.53
N GLU A 143 -45.73 12.21 -18.61
CA GLU A 143 -44.36 12.69 -18.50
C GLU A 143 -43.98 12.96 -17.02
N ASN A 144 -42.74 12.62 -16.66
CA ASN A 144 -41.91 13.16 -15.56
C ASN A 144 -42.09 12.67 -14.11
N PHE A 145 -41.15 11.81 -13.65
CA PHE A 145 -40.42 12.03 -12.39
C PHE A 145 -39.09 11.25 -12.31
N TYR A 146 -37.96 11.95 -12.15
CA TYR A 146 -36.60 11.40 -12.05
C TYR A 146 -36.35 10.65 -10.73
N LYS A 147 -35.70 9.46 -10.77
CA LYS A 147 -34.42 9.13 -10.09
C LYS A 147 -34.09 7.63 -10.15
N ASN A 148 -33.05 7.28 -10.90
CA ASN A 148 -32.45 5.93 -10.94
C ASN A 148 -31.21 5.88 -10.03
N ASP A 149 -31.30 5.20 -8.88
CA ASP A 149 -30.20 5.01 -7.91
C ASP A 149 -29.79 3.53 -7.69
N GLU A 150 -30.20 2.63 -8.59
CA GLU A 150 -30.04 1.19 -8.36
C GLU A 150 -28.68 0.51 -8.69
N PRO A 151 -27.76 1.02 -9.53
CA PRO A 151 -26.55 0.26 -9.85
C PRO A 151 -25.37 0.44 -8.86
N ARG A 152 -25.50 1.29 -7.82
CA ARG A 152 -24.46 1.50 -6.78
C ARG A 152 -24.55 0.49 -5.65
N ARG A 153 -25.76 0.19 -5.17
CA ARG A 153 -26.01 -0.71 -4.03
C ARG A 153 -25.48 -2.13 -4.26
N VAL A 154 -25.63 -2.67 -5.47
CA VAL A 154 -25.17 -4.03 -5.81
C VAL A 154 -23.64 -4.15 -5.77
N TYR A 155 -22.91 -3.10 -6.16
CA TYR A 155 -21.45 -3.13 -6.17
C TYR A 155 -20.87 -2.93 -4.76
N ASP A 156 -21.47 -2.03 -3.98
CA ASP A 156 -21.09 -1.81 -2.58
C ASP A 156 -21.39 -3.04 -1.72
N ASN A 157 -22.49 -3.76 -1.98
CA ASN A 157 -22.83 -5.01 -1.28
C ASN A 157 -21.86 -6.16 -1.62
N VAL A 158 -21.38 -6.25 -2.85
CA VAL A 158 -20.36 -7.24 -3.24
C VAL A 158 -19.00 -6.90 -2.63
N ILE A 159 -18.62 -5.62 -2.57
CA ILE A 159 -17.38 -5.19 -1.92
C ILE A 159 -17.46 -5.41 -0.41
N LYS A 160 -18.60 -5.11 0.24
CA LYS A 160 -18.84 -5.42 1.65
C LYS A 160 -18.70 -6.92 1.91
N ARG A 161 -19.34 -7.78 1.11
CA ARG A 161 -19.23 -9.25 1.26
C ARG A 161 -17.81 -9.77 1.02
N VAL A 162 -17.10 -9.27 0.01
CA VAL A 162 -15.69 -9.65 -0.23
C VAL A 162 -14.78 -9.16 0.89
N SER A 163 -15.03 -7.96 1.42
CA SER A 163 -14.29 -7.41 2.57
C SER A 163 -14.56 -8.20 3.85
N GLN A 164 -15.79 -8.64 4.09
CA GLN A 164 -16.16 -9.49 5.23
C GLN A 164 -15.53 -10.88 5.12
N VAL A 165 -15.56 -11.50 3.93
CA VAL A 165 -14.90 -12.80 3.69
C VAL A 165 -13.37 -12.66 3.86
N PHE A 166 -12.79 -11.57 3.36
CA PHE A 166 -11.35 -11.31 3.52
C PHE A 166 -10.97 -11.07 4.98
N GLN A 167 -11.76 -10.30 5.73
CA GLN A 167 -11.59 -10.08 7.17
C GLN A 167 -11.72 -11.40 7.95
N TYR A 168 -12.69 -12.25 7.61
CA TYR A 168 -12.87 -13.56 8.23
C TYR A 168 -11.68 -14.49 7.97
N VAL A 169 -11.22 -14.59 6.71
CA VAL A 169 -10.05 -15.41 6.33
C VAL A 169 -8.78 -14.89 7.00
N PHE A 170 -8.61 -13.58 7.09
CA PHE A 170 -7.49 -12.96 7.80
C PHE A 170 -7.57 -13.25 9.31
N LYS A 171 -8.75 -13.14 9.92
CA LYS A 171 -8.99 -13.48 11.34
C LYS A 171 -8.72 -14.95 11.63
N GLU A 172 -9.11 -15.87 10.76
CA GLU A 172 -8.76 -17.30 10.87
C GLU A 172 -7.25 -17.54 10.73
N THR A 173 -6.58 -16.87 9.78
CA THR A 173 -5.13 -17.01 9.58
C THR A 173 -4.35 -16.50 10.79
N VAL A 174 -4.78 -15.38 11.39
CA VAL A 174 -4.20 -14.83 12.62
C VAL A 174 -4.48 -15.74 13.83
N LYS A 175 -5.67 -16.36 13.89
CA LYS A 175 -6.06 -17.32 14.94
C LYS A 175 -5.31 -18.65 14.86
N GLU A 176 -4.86 -19.06 13.67
CA GLU A 176 -3.96 -20.20 13.50
C GLU A 176 -2.52 -19.87 13.91
N VAL A 177 -2.05 -18.64 13.65
CA VAL A 177 -0.70 -18.21 14.06
C VAL A 177 -0.58 -18.10 15.58
N SER A 178 -1.62 -17.64 16.27
CA SER A 178 -1.64 -17.53 17.75
C SER A 178 -1.81 -18.87 18.48
N LYS A 179 -2.17 -19.95 17.78
CA LYS A 179 -2.30 -21.31 18.36
C LYS A 179 -1.02 -22.15 18.27
N SER A 180 0.12 -21.56 17.91
CA SER A 180 1.39 -22.28 17.73
C SER A 180 2.22 -22.47 19.00
N GLU A 181 1.76 -22.00 20.16
CA GLU A 181 2.17 -22.52 21.48
C GLU A 181 1.04 -23.37 22.07
N ASP A 182 1.22 -24.69 21.95
CA ASP A 182 0.64 -25.78 22.75
C ASP A 182 -0.05 -26.89 21.95
N THR A 183 0.77 -27.92 21.66
CA THR A 183 0.43 -29.35 21.48
C THR A 183 -0.41 -29.81 20.26
N LEU A 184 0.22 -30.65 19.41
CA LEU A 184 -0.39 -31.53 18.38
C LEU A 184 -0.82 -32.89 19.00
N PRO A 185 -1.67 -33.78 18.38
CA PRO A 185 -2.08 -33.93 16.95
C PRO A 185 -3.60 -34.31 16.75
N PRO A 186 -4.12 -34.84 15.60
CA PRO A 186 -3.60 -34.96 14.23
C PRO A 186 -4.45 -34.28 13.13
N LYS A 187 -3.74 -33.74 12.12
CA LYS A 187 -4.08 -33.59 10.69
C LYS A 187 -5.57 -33.51 10.28
N LEU A 188 -6.00 -32.29 9.97
CA LEU A 188 -6.87 -32.03 8.81
C LEU A 188 -6.08 -31.14 7.84
N LEU A 189 -5.48 -31.76 6.81
CA LEU A 189 -4.87 -31.01 5.72
C LEU A 189 -5.94 -30.10 5.08
N PRO A 190 -5.66 -28.81 4.81
CA PRO A 190 -6.54 -28.01 3.96
C PRO A 190 -6.54 -28.64 2.57
N ARG A 191 -7.70 -29.18 2.19
CA ARG A 191 -7.91 -29.77 0.86
C ARG A 191 -7.75 -28.64 -0.16
N ARG A 192 -6.78 -28.78 -1.06
CA ARG A 192 -6.51 -27.84 -2.16
C ARG A 192 -7.84 -27.50 -2.86
N LEU A 193 -8.20 -26.21 -2.91
CA LEU A 193 -9.43 -25.69 -3.55
C LEU A 193 -9.50 -25.92 -5.07
N SER A 194 -8.58 -26.71 -5.65
CA SER A 194 -8.54 -27.00 -7.08
C SER A 194 -9.65 -27.95 -7.57
N HIS A 195 -10.46 -28.52 -6.67
CA HIS A 195 -11.55 -29.46 -7.03
C HIS A 195 -12.97 -28.90 -6.86
N ILE A 196 -13.13 -27.66 -6.40
CA ILE A 196 -14.43 -26.99 -6.56
C ILE A 196 -14.43 -26.49 -8.00
N GLY A 197 -15.08 -27.28 -8.87
CA GLY A 197 -15.43 -26.87 -10.22
C GLY A 197 -16.42 -25.71 -10.18
N LEU A 198 -15.94 -24.53 -9.76
CA LEU A 198 -16.56 -23.28 -10.15
C LEU A 198 -16.49 -23.28 -11.67
N LYS A 199 -17.62 -23.57 -12.32
CA LYS A 199 -17.83 -23.15 -13.70
C LYS A 199 -17.59 -21.65 -13.68
N VAL A 200 -16.37 -21.24 -14.05
CA VAL A 200 -16.03 -19.86 -14.30
C VAL A 200 -17.00 -19.44 -15.39
N LYS A 201 -18.08 -18.75 -15.01
CA LYS A 201 -18.88 -17.98 -15.95
C LYS A 201 -17.87 -17.02 -16.57
N LYS A 202 -17.40 -17.38 -17.76
CA LYS A 202 -16.62 -16.54 -18.65
C LYS A 202 -17.32 -15.19 -18.61
N HIS A 203 -16.66 -14.18 -18.06
CA HIS A 203 -17.27 -12.87 -17.86
C HIS A 203 -17.81 -12.44 -19.22
N ARG A 204 -19.15 -12.40 -19.34
CA ARG A 204 -19.82 -12.01 -20.57
C ARG A 204 -19.33 -10.60 -20.87
N GLU A 205 -18.76 -10.45 -22.06
CA GLU A 205 -18.26 -9.19 -22.58
C GLU A 205 -19.28 -8.08 -22.31
N PRO A 206 -18.92 -6.97 -21.64
CA PRO A 206 -19.88 -5.89 -21.45
C PRO A 206 -20.30 -5.39 -22.84
N PRO A 207 -21.61 -5.35 -23.14
CA PRO A 207 -22.09 -4.89 -24.42
C PRO A 207 -21.98 -3.37 -24.40
N LYS A 208 -21.13 -2.79 -25.26
CA LYS A 208 -21.31 -1.52 -26.01
C LYS A 208 -19.97 -0.92 -26.46
N ASN A 209 -20.08 -0.02 -27.43
CA ASN A 209 -19.02 0.47 -28.32
C ASN A 209 -17.85 1.16 -27.59
N ALA A 210 -16.61 0.83 -27.95
CA ALA A 210 -15.45 1.59 -27.49
C ALA A 210 -15.36 2.90 -28.30
N LEU A 211 -15.08 4.03 -27.63
CA LEU A 211 -14.87 5.35 -28.28
C LEU A 211 -16.03 5.83 -29.16
N PHE A 212 -17.26 5.37 -28.93
CA PHE A 212 -18.46 5.68 -29.73
C PHE A 212 -18.43 5.30 -31.22
N ILE A 213 -17.28 4.89 -31.78
CA ILE A 213 -17.10 4.57 -33.21
C ILE A 213 -16.80 3.07 -33.44
N LEU A 214 -16.26 2.36 -32.45
CA LEU A 214 -15.82 0.97 -32.61
C LEU A 214 -16.80 -0.03 -31.97
N SER A 215 -17.66 -0.63 -32.81
CA SER A 215 -18.52 -1.76 -32.43
C SER A 215 -17.72 -2.98 -31.94
N ASN A 216 -18.35 -3.83 -31.12
CA ASN A 216 -17.78 -5.07 -30.56
C ASN A 216 -17.33 -6.08 -31.65
N THR A 217 -17.79 -5.88 -32.87
CA THR A 217 -17.56 -6.75 -34.03
C THR A 217 -16.38 -6.32 -34.92
N ASN A 218 -15.71 -5.19 -34.65
CA ASN A 218 -14.61 -4.76 -35.50
C ASN A 218 -13.38 -5.68 -35.35
N ARG A 219 -12.92 -6.26 -36.46
CA ARG A 219 -11.75 -7.15 -36.56
C ARG A 219 -10.50 -6.52 -35.94
N PHE A 220 -10.33 -5.21 -36.09
CA PHE A 220 -9.20 -4.49 -35.52
C PHE A 220 -9.23 -4.45 -33.98
N ARG A 221 -10.43 -4.27 -33.39
CA ARG A 221 -10.59 -4.27 -31.93
C ARG A 221 -10.35 -5.66 -31.32
N GLN A 222 -10.86 -6.69 -31.99
CA GLN A 222 -10.64 -8.08 -31.59
C GLN A 222 -9.16 -8.47 -31.71
N PHE A 223 -8.46 -8.00 -32.75
CA PHE A 223 -7.01 -8.15 -32.89
C PHE A 223 -6.25 -7.43 -31.76
N CYS A 224 -6.57 -6.17 -31.46
CA CYS A 224 -5.95 -5.45 -30.35
C CYS A 224 -6.19 -6.14 -29.01
N HIS A 225 -7.39 -6.66 -28.77
CA HIS A 225 -7.71 -7.41 -27.56
C HIS A 225 -6.91 -8.72 -27.48
N TRP A 226 -6.80 -9.45 -28.60
CA TRP A 226 -5.98 -10.66 -28.70
C TRP A 226 -4.49 -10.36 -28.42
N LEU A 227 -3.95 -9.30 -29.02
CA LEU A 227 -2.56 -8.89 -28.87
C LEU A 227 -2.24 -8.44 -27.43
N CYS A 228 -3.09 -7.61 -26.83
CA CYS A 228 -2.95 -7.15 -25.44
C CYS A 228 -3.01 -8.30 -24.42
N ASN A 229 -3.81 -9.33 -24.70
CA ASN A 229 -3.97 -10.49 -23.83
C ASN A 229 -2.84 -11.54 -24.02
N HIS A 230 -2.01 -11.39 -25.04
CA HIS A 230 -0.92 -12.33 -25.29
C HIS A 230 0.17 -12.25 -24.21
N THR A 231 0.59 -13.40 -23.70
CA THR A 231 1.56 -13.50 -22.59
C THR A 231 2.94 -12.97 -22.99
N VAL A 232 3.38 -13.28 -24.22
CA VAL A 232 4.68 -12.80 -24.75
C VAL A 232 4.69 -11.28 -24.88
N PHE A 233 3.60 -10.67 -25.35
CA PHE A 233 3.49 -9.21 -25.43
C PHE A 233 3.65 -8.56 -24.06
N GLY A 234 3.01 -9.14 -23.05
CA GLY A 234 3.17 -8.73 -21.66
C GLY A 234 4.60 -8.80 -21.12
N ASN A 235 5.29 -9.91 -21.40
CA ASN A 235 6.66 -10.11 -20.94
C ASN A 235 7.64 -9.18 -21.66
N ILE A 236 7.42 -8.89 -22.95
CA ILE A 236 8.19 -7.90 -23.72
C ILE A 236 8.04 -6.52 -23.09
N ILE A 237 6.83 -6.07 -22.80
CA ILE A 237 6.61 -4.78 -22.15
C ILE A 237 7.28 -4.73 -20.77
N LEU A 238 7.18 -5.81 -19.97
CA LEU A 238 7.87 -5.87 -18.69
C LEU A 238 9.38 -5.75 -18.83
N LEU A 239 9.98 -6.45 -19.81
CA LEU A 239 11.40 -6.34 -20.13
C LEU A 239 11.77 -4.91 -20.53
N CYS A 240 10.95 -4.25 -21.36
CA CYS A 240 11.13 -2.85 -21.73
C CYS A 240 11.06 -1.91 -20.52
N ILE A 241 10.14 -2.14 -19.57
CA ILE A 241 10.07 -1.37 -18.31
C ILE A 241 11.37 -1.54 -17.52
N MET A 242 11.83 -2.77 -17.34
CA MET A 242 13.07 -3.06 -16.61
C MET A 242 14.28 -2.40 -17.28
N LEU A 243 14.43 -2.57 -18.60
CA LEU A 243 15.53 -1.97 -19.35
C LEU A 243 15.48 -0.44 -19.30
N SER A 244 14.29 0.16 -19.47
CA SER A 244 14.12 1.62 -19.36
C SER A 244 14.49 2.16 -17.97
N SER A 245 14.26 1.38 -16.91
CA SER A 245 14.59 1.76 -15.54
C SER A 245 16.10 1.71 -15.28
N VAL A 246 16.78 0.69 -15.82
CA VAL A 246 18.26 0.59 -15.78
C VAL A 246 18.91 1.76 -16.54
N MET A 247 18.35 2.14 -17.69
CA MET A 247 18.86 3.27 -18.48
C MET A 247 18.72 4.60 -17.74
N LEU A 248 17.65 4.80 -16.97
CA LEU A 248 17.50 5.98 -16.09
C LEU A 248 18.55 5.99 -14.97
N ALA A 249 18.85 4.82 -14.38
CA ALA A 249 19.88 4.70 -13.36
C ALA A 249 21.31 4.91 -13.91
N ALA A 250 21.51 4.69 -15.22
CA ALA A 250 22.79 4.88 -15.90
C ALA A 250 23.04 6.34 -16.34
N GLU A 251 22.06 7.24 -16.17
CA GLU A 251 22.17 8.66 -16.53
C GLU A 251 23.21 9.37 -15.65
N ASP A 252 24.08 10.16 -16.28
CA ASP A 252 25.09 10.95 -15.58
C ASP A 252 24.49 12.25 -15.03
N PRO A 253 24.46 12.47 -13.71
CA PRO A 253 23.96 13.73 -13.15
C PRO A 253 24.93 14.91 -13.33
N LEU A 254 26.23 14.66 -13.52
CA LEU A 254 27.25 15.72 -13.55
C LEU A 254 27.41 16.33 -14.94
N ASN A 255 27.29 15.52 -16.00
CA ASN A 255 27.51 15.97 -17.37
C ASN A 255 26.35 15.62 -18.29
N ALA A 256 25.39 16.55 -18.41
CA ALA A 256 24.20 16.42 -19.24
C ALA A 256 24.51 16.19 -20.74
N ASN A 257 25.66 16.69 -21.23
CA ASN A 257 26.04 16.61 -22.64
C ASN A 257 26.94 15.41 -22.98
N SER A 258 27.22 14.54 -22.00
CA SER A 258 28.02 13.33 -22.23
C SER A 258 27.43 12.48 -23.37
N GLU A 259 28.31 11.87 -24.19
CA GLU A 259 27.92 10.93 -25.26
C GLU A 259 26.97 9.84 -24.74
N ARG A 260 27.23 9.35 -23.52
CA ARG A 260 26.35 8.44 -22.79
C ARG A 260 24.93 9.00 -22.65
N ASN A 261 24.76 10.21 -22.14
CA ASN A 261 23.44 10.81 -21.96
C ASN A 261 22.73 11.08 -23.29
N GLN A 262 23.46 11.42 -24.35
CA GLN A 262 22.88 11.57 -25.69
C GLN A 262 22.31 10.24 -26.21
N ILE A 263 23.03 9.12 -26.02
CA ILE A 263 22.57 7.78 -26.37
C ILE A 263 21.37 7.37 -25.50
N LEU A 264 21.43 7.60 -24.19
CA LEU A 264 20.34 7.31 -23.26
C LEU A 264 19.05 8.06 -23.62
N ASN A 265 19.15 9.31 -24.06
CA ASN A 265 18.01 10.09 -24.53
C ASN A 265 17.34 9.49 -25.79
N LYS A 266 18.12 8.90 -26.71
CA LYS A 266 17.56 8.18 -27.87
C LYS A 266 16.78 6.93 -27.44
N PHE A 267 17.31 6.18 -26.48
CA PHE A 267 16.61 5.03 -25.91
C PHE A 267 15.36 5.46 -25.12
N ASP A 268 15.39 6.60 -24.43
CA ASP A 268 14.23 7.14 -23.71
C ASP A 268 13.05 7.43 -24.66
N PHE A 269 13.36 8.00 -25.83
CA PHE A 269 12.40 8.19 -26.92
C PHE A 269 11.83 6.85 -27.41
N PHE A 270 12.68 5.87 -27.66
CA PHE A 270 12.27 4.53 -28.10
C PHE A 270 11.32 3.86 -27.09
N PHE A 271 11.67 3.83 -25.80
CA PHE A 271 10.81 3.23 -24.77
C PHE A 271 9.49 3.98 -24.62
N THR A 272 9.52 5.31 -24.64
CA THR A 272 8.31 6.13 -24.59
C THR A 272 7.37 5.82 -25.76
N ALA A 273 7.90 5.65 -26.97
CA ALA A 273 7.12 5.27 -28.14
C ALA A 273 6.49 3.86 -27.98
N VAL A 274 7.27 2.87 -27.53
CA VAL A 274 6.76 1.51 -27.26
C VAL A 274 5.62 1.53 -26.24
N PHE A 275 5.76 2.32 -25.17
CA PHE A 275 4.74 2.46 -24.13
C PHE A 275 3.51 3.25 -24.59
N ALA A 276 3.68 4.25 -25.45
CA ALA A 276 2.57 4.95 -26.08
C ALA A 276 1.75 4.02 -26.98
N ILE A 277 2.43 3.18 -27.77
CA ILE A 277 1.76 2.18 -28.62
C ILE A 277 0.99 1.17 -27.75
N GLU A 278 1.62 0.64 -26.70
CA GLU A 278 0.95 -0.25 -25.74
C GLU A 278 -0.31 0.40 -25.15
N LEU A 279 -0.21 1.66 -24.73
CA LEU A 279 -1.31 2.42 -24.17
C LEU A 279 -2.45 2.59 -25.18
N ILE A 280 -2.14 2.99 -26.41
CA ILE A 280 -3.12 3.15 -27.50
C ILE A 280 -3.83 1.81 -27.77
N LEU A 281 -3.09 0.71 -27.85
CA LEU A 281 -3.66 -0.64 -28.04
C LEU A 281 -4.63 -1.00 -26.90
N LYS A 282 -4.29 -0.69 -25.64
CA LYS A 282 -5.18 -0.91 -24.49
C LYS A 282 -6.41 -0.01 -24.51
N VAL A 283 -6.27 1.27 -24.87
CA VAL A 283 -7.39 2.21 -24.96
C VAL A 283 -8.38 1.78 -26.06
N ILE A 284 -7.89 1.28 -27.19
CA ILE A 284 -8.73 0.74 -28.28
C ILE A 284 -9.40 -0.57 -27.86
N ALA A 285 -8.70 -1.45 -27.14
CA ALA A 285 -9.22 -2.73 -26.71
C ALA A 285 -10.30 -2.61 -25.60
N TYR A 286 -10.08 -1.75 -24.60
CA TYR A 286 -10.94 -1.64 -23.40
C TYR A 286 -11.84 -0.39 -23.37
N GLY A 287 -11.62 0.56 -24.27
CA GLY A 287 -12.34 1.84 -24.31
C GLY A 287 -11.81 2.86 -23.29
N PHE A 288 -12.02 4.15 -23.57
CA PHE A 288 -11.41 5.25 -22.82
C PHE A 288 -12.10 5.53 -21.47
N ILE A 289 -13.37 5.97 -21.46
CA ILE A 289 -14.02 6.48 -20.23
C ILE A 289 -15.44 5.95 -19.95
N LEU A 290 -16.30 5.72 -20.96
CA LEU A 290 -17.75 5.64 -20.73
C LEU A 290 -18.33 4.29 -20.23
N HIS A 291 -17.56 3.22 -20.11
CA HIS A 291 -18.08 1.89 -19.75
C HIS A 291 -17.62 1.42 -18.37
N LYS A 292 -18.38 0.51 -17.73
CA LYS A 292 -18.04 -0.07 -16.41
C LYS A 292 -16.69 -0.82 -16.37
N GLY A 293 -16.11 -1.16 -17.53
CA GLY A 293 -14.76 -1.72 -17.70
C GLY A 293 -13.73 -0.80 -18.38
N ALA A 294 -14.00 0.50 -18.46
CA ALA A 294 -13.15 1.46 -19.17
C ALA A 294 -11.73 1.58 -18.56
N PHE A 295 -10.75 1.85 -19.43
CA PHE A 295 -9.32 1.89 -19.11
C PHE A 295 -9.02 2.81 -17.91
N CYS A 296 -9.60 4.02 -17.87
CA CYS A 296 -9.35 5.02 -16.84
C CYS A 296 -9.96 4.72 -15.46
N ARG A 297 -10.79 3.67 -15.33
CA ARG A 297 -11.41 3.32 -14.03
C ARG A 297 -10.46 2.52 -13.12
N SER A 298 -9.39 1.95 -13.66
CA SER A 298 -8.34 1.31 -12.87
C SER A 298 -7.24 2.32 -12.53
N ALA A 299 -6.99 2.55 -11.23
CA ALA A 299 -5.94 3.46 -10.76
C ALA A 299 -4.54 3.10 -11.31
N PHE A 300 -4.25 1.81 -11.52
CA PHE A 300 -2.97 1.37 -12.09
C PHE A 300 -2.84 1.68 -13.59
N ASN A 301 -3.95 1.63 -14.33
CA ASN A 301 -3.97 2.06 -15.73
C ASN A 301 -3.90 3.59 -15.86
N LEU A 302 -4.47 4.33 -14.90
CA LEU A 302 -4.34 5.78 -14.81
C LEU A 302 -2.87 6.21 -14.55
N LEU A 303 -2.14 5.44 -13.74
CA LEU A 303 -0.69 5.63 -13.55
C LEU A 303 0.06 5.46 -14.88
N ASP A 304 -0.21 4.37 -15.61
CA ASP A 304 0.38 4.14 -16.94
C ASP A 304 0.10 5.32 -17.90
N LEU A 305 -1.15 5.81 -17.92
CA LEU A 305 -1.56 6.98 -18.71
C LEU A 305 -0.79 8.23 -18.31
N LEU A 306 -0.71 8.53 -17.02
CA LEU A 306 0.00 9.70 -16.50
C LEU A 306 1.47 9.67 -16.91
N VAL A 307 2.14 8.54 -16.71
CA VAL A 307 3.58 8.40 -16.99
C VAL A 307 3.88 8.58 -18.49
N VAL A 308 3.07 7.99 -19.37
CA VAL A 308 3.23 8.15 -20.82
C VAL A 308 2.90 9.58 -21.26
N SER A 309 1.84 10.18 -20.71
CA SER A 309 1.42 11.54 -21.07
C SER A 309 2.48 12.57 -20.69
N VAL A 310 3.03 12.47 -19.49
CA VAL A 310 4.12 13.34 -19.03
C VAL A 310 5.38 13.15 -19.88
N SER A 311 5.70 11.91 -20.26
CA SER A 311 6.87 11.63 -21.11
C SER A 311 6.70 12.22 -22.53
N LEU A 312 5.50 12.16 -23.10
CA LEU A 312 5.20 12.80 -24.39
C LEU A 312 5.26 14.33 -24.30
N VAL A 313 4.64 14.94 -23.29
CA VAL A 313 4.69 16.40 -23.09
C VAL A 313 6.13 16.88 -22.91
N SER A 314 6.93 16.17 -22.12
CA SER A 314 8.35 16.53 -21.90
C SER A 314 9.17 16.51 -23.19
N MET A 315 8.77 15.68 -24.15
CA MET A 315 9.44 15.50 -25.44
C MET A 315 9.05 16.57 -26.47
N PHE A 316 7.78 16.97 -26.51
CA PHE A 316 7.29 17.98 -27.47
C PHE A 316 7.50 19.42 -27.02
N SER A 317 7.52 19.68 -25.71
CA SER A 317 7.65 21.02 -25.15
C SER A 317 9.10 21.39 -24.85
N GLY A 318 9.95 21.43 -25.87
CA GLY A 318 11.36 21.85 -25.70
C GLY A 318 11.46 23.37 -25.50
N THR A 319 11.56 23.86 -24.25
CA THR A 319 12.25 25.11 -23.80
C THR A 319 11.76 25.68 -22.46
N ILE A 320 10.65 25.20 -21.89
CA ILE A 320 10.06 25.80 -20.67
C ILE A 320 10.66 25.20 -19.39
N SER A 321 10.90 26.01 -18.35
CA SER A 321 11.42 25.57 -17.04
C SER A 321 10.60 24.44 -16.39
N VAL A 322 9.27 24.47 -16.57
CA VAL A 322 8.32 23.42 -16.15
C VAL A 322 8.65 22.05 -16.75
N VAL A 323 9.29 22.00 -17.92
CA VAL A 323 9.64 20.73 -18.59
C VAL A 323 10.77 20.02 -17.84
N LYS A 324 11.62 20.75 -17.12
CA LYS A 324 12.68 20.15 -16.28
C LYS A 324 12.10 19.32 -15.13
N ILE A 325 11.04 19.79 -14.47
CA ILE A 325 10.38 19.01 -13.39
C ILE A 325 9.59 17.83 -13.96
N LEU A 326 8.98 17.97 -15.14
CA LEU A 326 8.30 16.87 -15.82
C LEU A 326 9.25 15.73 -16.19
N ARG A 327 10.53 16.03 -16.46
CA ARG A 327 11.57 15.00 -16.65
C ARG A 327 11.82 14.18 -15.37
N VAL A 328 11.61 14.71 -14.18
CA VAL A 328 11.78 13.94 -12.93
C VAL A 328 10.71 12.86 -12.81
N LEU A 329 9.49 13.14 -13.27
CA LEU A 329 8.36 12.18 -13.23
C LEU A 329 8.60 10.91 -14.06
N ARG A 330 9.61 10.87 -14.94
CA ARG A 330 10.02 9.61 -15.60
C ARG A 330 10.54 8.55 -14.62
N VAL A 331 10.92 8.95 -13.40
CA VAL A 331 11.23 8.04 -12.27
C VAL A 331 10.04 7.19 -11.84
N LEU A 332 8.82 7.53 -12.27
CA LEU A 332 7.62 6.75 -11.99
C LEU A 332 7.44 5.55 -12.93
N ARG A 333 8.23 5.41 -14.01
CA ARG A 333 8.15 4.28 -14.95
C ARG A 333 8.27 2.89 -14.31
N PRO A 334 9.16 2.66 -13.31
CA PRO A 334 9.20 1.39 -12.58
C PRO A 334 7.87 1.04 -11.90
N LEU A 335 7.06 2.02 -11.47
CA LEU A 335 5.76 1.77 -10.85
C LEU A 335 4.79 1.08 -11.82
N ARG A 336 5.00 1.17 -13.13
CA ARG A 336 4.21 0.46 -14.14
C ARG A 336 4.38 -1.06 -14.03
N ALA A 337 5.51 -1.54 -13.48
CA ALA A 337 5.70 -2.96 -13.20
C ALA A 337 4.66 -3.51 -12.21
N ILE A 338 4.13 -2.67 -11.31
CA ILE A 338 3.01 -3.01 -10.42
C ILE A 338 1.79 -3.40 -11.24
N ASN A 339 1.52 -2.74 -12.38
CA ASN A 339 0.37 -3.08 -13.21
C ASN A 339 0.50 -4.48 -13.85
N ARG A 340 1.73 -4.98 -14.02
CA ARG A 340 2.00 -6.29 -14.66
C ARG A 340 2.20 -7.43 -13.67
N ALA A 341 2.84 -7.16 -12.53
CA ALA A 341 3.09 -8.15 -11.49
C ALA A 341 1.89 -8.29 -10.54
N LYS A 342 1.12 -9.37 -10.70
CA LYS A 342 -0.08 -9.64 -9.86
C LYS A 342 0.26 -9.72 -8.37
N GLY A 343 1.42 -10.26 -8.00
CA GLY A 343 1.88 -10.29 -6.60
C GLY A 343 2.09 -8.89 -6.03
N LEU A 344 2.74 -8.00 -6.79
CA LEU A 344 3.01 -6.63 -6.36
C LEU A 344 1.74 -5.79 -6.19
N LYS A 345 0.69 -6.05 -7.00
CA LYS A 345 -0.63 -5.41 -6.81
C LYS A 345 -1.22 -5.72 -5.44
N HIS A 346 -1.17 -6.98 -5.02
CA HIS A 346 -1.70 -7.39 -3.71
C HIS A 346 -0.92 -6.72 -2.59
N VAL A 347 0.42 -6.71 -2.68
CA VAL A 347 1.27 -6.02 -1.70
C VAL A 347 0.92 -4.53 -1.59
N VAL A 348 0.81 -3.81 -2.71
CA VAL A 348 0.45 -2.38 -2.71
C VAL A 348 -0.97 -2.15 -2.16
N GLN A 349 -1.93 -3.02 -2.49
CA GLN A 349 -3.27 -2.93 -1.94
C GLN A 349 -3.29 -3.13 -0.42
N CYS A 350 -2.55 -4.12 0.09
CA CYS A 350 -2.38 -4.32 1.53
C CYS A 350 -1.79 -3.08 2.21
N VAL A 351 -0.77 -2.45 1.61
CA VAL A 351 -0.20 -1.19 2.11
C VAL A 351 -1.24 -0.06 2.13
N ILE A 352 -2.01 0.11 1.05
CA ILE A 352 -3.05 1.16 0.99
C ILE A 352 -4.12 0.94 2.05
N VAL A 353 -4.52 -0.31 2.30
CA VAL A 353 -5.48 -0.65 3.36
C VAL A 353 -4.87 -0.32 4.73
N ALA A 354 -3.62 -0.72 4.99
CA ALA A 354 -2.92 -0.45 6.25
C ALA A 354 -2.75 1.06 6.52
N VAL A 355 -2.47 1.87 5.49
CA VAL A 355 -2.36 3.33 5.64
C VAL A 355 -3.70 3.93 6.07
N LYS A 356 -4.83 3.44 5.55
CA LYS A 356 -6.16 3.92 5.96
C LYS A 356 -6.49 3.54 7.40
N THR A 357 -6.06 2.38 7.88
CA THR A 357 -6.31 1.95 9.26
C THR A 357 -5.46 2.70 10.28
N ILE A 358 -4.21 3.03 9.94
CA ILE A 358 -3.27 3.73 10.84
C ILE A 358 -3.44 5.28 10.77
N GLY A 359 -4.24 5.79 9.83
CA GLY A 359 -4.42 7.24 9.61
C GLY A 359 -4.79 8.04 10.85
N ASN A 360 -5.65 7.50 11.72
CA ASN A 360 -6.02 8.16 12.98
C ASN A 360 -4.82 8.29 13.93
N ILE A 361 -3.99 7.24 14.03
CA ILE A 361 -2.78 7.25 14.86
C ILE A 361 -1.79 8.30 14.32
N VAL A 362 -1.57 8.33 13.00
CA VAL A 362 -0.69 9.33 12.35
C VAL A 362 -1.15 10.75 12.65
N LEU A 363 -2.46 11.02 12.61
CA LEU A 363 -3.01 12.34 12.90
C LEU A 363 -2.75 12.75 14.36
N VAL A 364 -2.96 11.85 15.31
CA VAL A 364 -2.66 12.10 16.74
C VAL A 364 -1.17 12.34 16.95
N THR A 365 -0.30 11.53 16.34
CA THR A 365 1.16 11.73 16.40
C THR A 365 1.58 13.06 15.79
N PHE A 366 0.98 13.47 14.66
CA PHE A 366 1.28 14.76 14.04
C PHE A 366 0.85 15.94 14.90
N LEU A 367 -0.31 15.85 15.56
CA LEU A 367 -0.76 16.86 16.52
C LEU A 367 0.22 16.98 17.69
N LEU A 368 0.64 15.85 18.26
CA LEU A 368 1.62 15.83 19.35
C LEU A 368 2.96 16.41 18.91
N GLN A 369 3.46 16.05 17.72
CA GLN A 369 4.68 16.63 17.16
C GLN A 369 4.55 18.14 16.95
N PHE A 370 3.39 18.63 16.49
CA PHE A 370 3.12 20.05 16.35
C PHE A 370 3.15 20.78 17.69
N MET A 371 2.56 20.21 18.75
CA MET A 371 2.62 20.79 20.09
C MET A 371 4.07 20.92 20.59
N PHE A 372 4.87 19.86 20.47
CA PHE A 372 6.30 19.92 20.84
C PHE A 372 7.09 20.88 19.96
N ALA A 373 6.75 21.01 18.67
CA ALA A 373 7.38 21.99 17.79
C ALA A 373 7.09 23.44 18.24
N VAL A 374 5.85 23.75 18.63
CA VAL A 374 5.50 25.08 19.16
C VAL A 374 6.26 25.36 20.46
N ILE A 375 6.33 24.39 21.37
CA ILE A 375 7.13 24.50 22.61
C ILE A 375 8.61 24.74 22.26
N GLY A 376 9.16 23.99 21.31
CA GLY A 376 10.53 24.16 20.84
C GLY A 376 10.80 25.55 20.27
N VAL A 377 9.86 26.10 19.49
CA VAL A 377 9.96 27.48 19.02
C VAL A 377 9.92 28.48 20.18
N GLN A 378 9.13 28.27 21.22
CA GLN A 378 9.11 29.19 22.36
C GLN A 378 10.37 29.12 23.23
N LEU A 379 10.99 27.94 23.34
CA LEU A 379 12.19 27.74 24.16
C LEU A 379 13.49 28.13 23.47
N PHE A 380 13.58 27.98 22.14
CA PHE A 380 14.84 28.05 21.40
C PHE A 380 14.89 29.10 20.29
N LYS A 381 13.86 29.95 20.15
CA LYS A 381 13.84 31.04 19.15
C LYS A 381 14.66 32.24 19.56
#